data_AF-A0A960LL40-F1
#
_entry.id   AF-A0A960LL40-F1
#
_cell.length_a   1.000
_cell.length_b   1.000
_cell.length_c   1.000
_cell.angle_alpha   90.00
_cell.angle_beta   90.00
_cell.angle_gamma   90.00
#
_symmetry.space_group_name_H-M   'P 1'
#
loop_
_entity.id
_entity.type
_entity.pdbx_description
1 polymer ?
#
loop_
_entity_poly.entity_id
_entity_poly.type
_entity_poly.pdbx_seq_one_letter_code
_entity_poly.pdbx_strand_id
1 'polypeptide(L)'
;MKIRIFGQTIWLLATIPFLVVTGLLLISTVTLAGFLIATGLLFFWFAIPELLEKRDVPSPFRPYFISAAGLGLIGLFIAGILAPREPSKPLNAPGLHSEYSGTARFHFWSPANWVPEIDQLLMGSRLFTAFDPFLDRTQSRQLRQTIRKVYASLKQDENFRDVPGELGQCYRHAFSGRAPQGHRYVYLPNDSPRKADDEKMPVVIFLHGSLGNFKGYLWLWKSLADNHRMAIVAPSFGIGEWRSSAGMSEVAATIRYCQSRPEFDSSRIFLAGISNGGAGVTHAAPNHGKEIAGLIYLSPVIDPELITEERYSPILKTTPVLVISGSADRRVPETYVQRGIDNLRSLPLSVEAHFIPDEDHFLFFSQPERVLGLIDDWLDQHIRIRP
;
A
#
# COMPACT_ATOMS: atom_id res chain seq x y z
N MET A 1 -21.72 -4.08 -42.39
CA MET A 1 -22.32 -5.23 -41.67
C MET A 1 -21.32 -5.94 -40.75
N LYS A 2 -20.15 -6.41 -41.23
CA LYS A 2 -19.15 -7.15 -40.42
C LYS A 2 -18.59 -6.37 -39.20
N ILE A 3 -18.26 -5.09 -39.35
CA ILE A 3 -17.73 -4.25 -38.24
C ILE A 3 -18.78 -4.04 -37.12
N ARG A 4 -20.07 -3.96 -37.49
CA ARG A 4 -21.18 -3.73 -36.56
C ARG A 4 -21.49 -4.96 -35.70
N ILE A 5 -21.50 -6.14 -36.33
CA ILE A 5 -21.68 -7.42 -35.63
C ILE A 5 -20.48 -7.66 -34.68
N PHE A 6 -19.27 -7.36 -35.13
CA PHE A 6 -18.06 -7.46 -34.30
C PHE A 6 -18.11 -6.55 -33.06
N GLY A 7 -18.55 -5.29 -33.22
CA GLY A 7 -18.72 -4.36 -32.10
C GLY A 7 -19.79 -4.79 -31.08
N GLN A 8 -20.92 -5.33 -31.54
CA GLN A 8 -21.98 -5.83 -30.66
C GLN A 8 -21.56 -7.07 -29.88
N THR A 9 -20.86 -8.02 -30.53
CA THR A 9 -20.33 -9.20 -29.85
C THR A 9 -19.31 -8.84 -28.78
N ILE A 10 -18.39 -7.90 -29.06
CA ILE A 10 -17.43 -7.42 -28.06
C ILE A 10 -18.13 -6.75 -26.89
N TRP A 11 -19.12 -5.88 -27.15
CA TRP A 11 -19.88 -5.22 -26.10
C TRP A 11 -20.62 -6.22 -25.21
N LEU A 12 -21.27 -7.24 -25.80
CA LEU A 12 -21.94 -8.30 -25.02
C LEU A 12 -20.95 -9.08 -24.14
N LEU A 13 -19.80 -9.49 -24.70
CA LEU A 13 -18.77 -10.22 -23.95
C LEU A 13 -18.18 -9.39 -22.81
N ALA A 14 -18.02 -8.07 -23.02
CA ALA A 14 -17.49 -7.16 -22.02
C ALA A 14 -18.56 -6.71 -20.99
N THR A 15 -19.86 -6.87 -21.27
CA THR A 15 -20.95 -6.35 -20.42
C THR A 15 -20.95 -6.99 -19.04
N ILE A 16 -20.83 -8.32 -18.95
CA ILE A 16 -20.85 -9.01 -17.65
C ILE A 16 -19.69 -8.56 -16.75
N PRO A 17 -18.41 -8.65 -17.15
CA PRO A 17 -17.30 -8.22 -16.30
C PRO A 17 -17.38 -6.72 -15.97
N PHE A 18 -17.82 -5.89 -16.92
CA PHE A 18 -18.03 -4.47 -16.69
C PHE A 18 -19.09 -4.19 -15.60
N LEU A 19 -20.26 -4.83 -15.69
CA LEU A 19 -21.34 -4.66 -14.72
C LEU A 19 -20.96 -5.21 -13.35
N VAL A 20 -20.18 -6.30 -13.29
CA VAL A 20 -19.66 -6.84 -12.03
C VAL A 20 -18.72 -5.82 -11.36
N VAL A 21 -17.70 -5.32 -12.07
CA VAL A 21 -16.74 -4.36 -11.49
C VAL A 21 -17.45 -3.06 -11.09
N THR A 22 -18.30 -2.52 -11.96
CA THR A 22 -18.98 -1.24 -11.71
C THR A 22 -20.04 -1.36 -10.62
N GLY A 23 -20.80 -2.46 -10.60
CA GLY A 23 -21.75 -2.77 -9.54
C GLY A 23 -21.06 -2.98 -8.19
N LEU A 24 -19.92 -3.68 -8.17
CA LEU A 24 -19.10 -3.85 -6.97
C LEU A 24 -18.57 -2.50 -6.46
N LEU A 25 -18.10 -1.62 -7.34
CA LEU A 25 -17.69 -0.27 -6.96
C LEU A 25 -18.87 0.51 -6.37
N LEU A 26 -20.05 0.45 -7.01
CA LEU A 26 -21.25 1.17 -6.57
C LEU A 26 -21.70 0.78 -5.16
N ILE A 27 -21.68 -0.52 -4.83
CA ILE A 27 -22.06 -0.99 -3.49
C ILE A 27 -20.93 -0.82 -2.44
N SER A 28 -19.72 -0.49 -2.90
CA SER A 28 -18.53 -0.40 -2.06
C SER A 28 -18.12 1.01 -1.71
N THR A 29 -18.36 1.94 -2.63
CA THR A 29 -17.89 3.32 -2.52
C THR A 29 -18.51 4.04 -1.33
N VAL A 30 -17.68 4.84 -0.68
CA VAL A 30 -18.08 5.77 0.40
C VAL A 30 -17.67 7.21 0.07
N THR A 31 -17.16 7.45 -1.14
CA THR A 31 -16.76 8.77 -1.60
C THR A 31 -17.67 9.25 -2.73
N LEU A 32 -17.80 10.56 -2.88
CA LEU A 32 -18.52 11.15 -4.01
C LEU A 32 -17.86 10.77 -5.34
N ALA A 33 -16.52 10.79 -5.42
CA ALA A 33 -15.80 10.45 -6.64
C ALA A 33 -16.03 8.99 -7.08
N GLY A 34 -15.93 8.02 -6.17
CA GLY A 34 -16.19 6.62 -6.48
C GLY A 34 -17.64 6.36 -6.89
N PHE A 35 -18.61 7.03 -6.24
CA PHE A 35 -20.01 6.99 -6.64
C PHE A 35 -20.22 7.55 -8.06
N LEU A 36 -19.71 8.75 -8.34
CA LEU A 36 -19.81 9.38 -9.66
C LEU A 36 -19.18 8.54 -10.77
N ILE A 37 -18.02 7.90 -10.49
CA ILE A 37 -17.38 6.98 -11.44
C ILE A 37 -18.28 5.77 -11.69
N ALA A 38 -18.77 5.12 -10.65
CA ALA A 38 -19.60 3.93 -10.80
C ALA A 38 -20.89 4.23 -11.59
N THR A 39 -21.63 5.28 -11.21
CA THR A 39 -22.87 5.67 -11.91
C THR A 39 -22.59 6.18 -13.31
N GLY A 40 -21.51 6.94 -13.50
CA GLY A 40 -21.14 7.50 -14.80
C GLY A 40 -20.76 6.42 -15.80
N LEU A 41 -19.99 5.42 -15.36
CA LEU A 41 -19.67 4.22 -16.12
C LEU A 41 -20.94 3.45 -16.51
N LEU A 42 -21.87 3.20 -15.57
CA LEU A 42 -23.13 2.51 -15.87
C LEU A 42 -23.96 3.27 -16.92
N PHE A 43 -24.19 4.57 -16.74
CA PHE A 43 -24.97 5.37 -17.68
C PHE A 43 -24.33 5.40 -19.07
N PHE A 44 -23.02 5.54 -19.15
CA PHE A 44 -22.31 5.50 -20.42
C PHE A 44 -22.42 4.12 -21.09
N TRP A 45 -22.24 3.02 -20.33
CA TRP A 45 -22.30 1.66 -20.86
C TRP A 45 -23.64 1.31 -21.50
N PHE A 46 -24.75 1.70 -20.86
CA PHE A 46 -26.09 1.46 -21.40
C PHE A 46 -26.46 2.36 -22.58
N ALA A 47 -25.75 3.47 -22.79
CA ALA A 47 -25.94 4.32 -23.96
C ALA A 47 -25.18 3.80 -25.20
N ILE A 48 -24.17 2.94 -25.05
CA ILE A 48 -23.34 2.44 -26.14
C ILE A 48 -24.15 1.79 -27.28
N PRO A 49 -25.11 0.88 -27.03
CA PRO A 49 -25.87 0.25 -28.11
C PRO A 49 -26.61 1.26 -29.00
N GLU A 50 -27.27 2.26 -28.40
CA GLU A 50 -27.99 3.30 -29.14
C GLU A 50 -27.04 4.25 -29.90
N LEU A 51 -25.83 4.48 -29.38
CA LEU A 51 -24.80 5.29 -30.06
C LEU A 51 -24.12 4.55 -31.22
N LEU A 52 -23.93 3.23 -31.10
CA LEU A 52 -23.36 2.38 -32.14
C LEU A 52 -24.39 2.02 -33.22
N GLU A 53 -25.67 1.96 -32.87
CA GLU A 53 -26.76 1.76 -33.82
C GLU A 53 -27.23 3.12 -34.39
N LYS A 54 -26.70 3.50 -35.56
CA LYS A 54 -27.48 4.35 -36.47
C LYS A 54 -28.68 3.53 -36.95
N ARG A 55 -29.79 3.56 -36.22
CA ARG A 55 -31.08 3.12 -36.75
C ARG A 55 -31.62 4.23 -37.65
N ASP A 56 -31.96 3.88 -38.89
CA ASP A 56 -32.75 4.72 -39.79
C ASP A 56 -34.22 4.89 -39.31
N VAL A 57 -34.57 4.26 -38.18
CA VAL A 57 -35.86 4.38 -37.50
C VAL A 57 -35.66 5.07 -36.15
N PRO A 58 -36.30 6.23 -35.89
CA PRO A 58 -36.23 6.94 -34.61
C PRO A 58 -36.76 6.07 -33.46
N SER A 59 -35.96 5.88 -32.40
CA SER A 59 -36.40 5.30 -31.13
C SER A 59 -36.97 6.39 -30.23
N PRO A 60 -38.18 6.23 -29.63
CA PRO A 60 -38.71 7.19 -28.67
C PRO A 60 -37.84 7.29 -27.39
N PHE A 61 -36.98 6.30 -27.15
CA PHE A 61 -36.07 6.27 -26.00
C PHE A 61 -34.72 6.95 -26.26
N ARG A 62 -34.40 7.27 -27.52
CA ARG A 62 -33.13 7.91 -27.92
C ARG A 62 -32.77 9.17 -27.13
N PRO A 63 -33.68 10.15 -26.90
CA PRO A 63 -33.35 11.31 -26.08
C PRO A 63 -32.93 10.92 -24.65
N TYR A 64 -33.57 9.92 -24.05
CA TYR A 64 -33.20 9.44 -22.71
C TYR A 64 -31.81 8.81 -22.67
N PHE A 65 -31.44 8.01 -23.69
CA PHE A 65 -30.09 7.45 -23.78
C PHE A 65 -29.01 8.53 -23.95
N ILE A 66 -29.29 9.56 -24.77
CA ILE A 66 -28.38 10.71 -24.94
C ILE A 66 -28.25 11.48 -23.63
N SER A 67 -29.36 11.75 -22.94
CA SER A 67 -29.35 12.41 -21.63
C SER A 67 -28.58 11.59 -20.59
N ALA A 68 -28.79 10.27 -20.53
CA ALA A 68 -28.03 9.38 -19.65
C ALA A 68 -26.53 9.41 -19.95
N ALA A 69 -26.13 9.32 -21.23
CA ALA A 69 -24.73 9.47 -21.63
C ALA A 69 -24.15 10.82 -21.20
N GLY A 70 -24.90 11.91 -21.40
CA GLY A 70 -24.51 13.26 -20.97
C GLY A 70 -24.31 13.36 -19.47
N LEU A 71 -25.26 12.85 -18.67
CA LEU A 71 -25.14 12.80 -17.20
C LEU A 71 -23.96 11.93 -16.75
N GLY A 72 -23.72 10.81 -17.43
CA GLY A 72 -22.57 9.96 -17.15
C GLY A 72 -21.24 10.65 -17.41
N LEU A 73 -21.12 11.38 -18.53
CA LEU A 73 -19.95 12.19 -18.86
C LEU A 73 -19.74 13.34 -17.86
N ILE A 74 -20.81 14.02 -17.43
CA ILE A 74 -20.73 15.05 -16.38
C ILE A 74 -20.21 14.44 -15.08
N GLY A 75 -20.74 13.28 -14.66
CA GLY A 75 -20.28 12.59 -13.46
C GLY A 75 -18.80 12.21 -13.53
N LEU A 76 -18.36 11.64 -14.65
CA LEU A 76 -16.95 11.30 -14.88
C LEU A 76 -16.06 12.55 -14.92
N PHE A 77 -16.52 13.64 -15.51
CA PHE A 77 -15.79 14.92 -15.53
C PHE A 77 -15.61 15.49 -14.12
N ILE A 78 -16.67 15.51 -13.30
CA ILE A 78 -16.59 15.94 -11.90
C ILE A 78 -15.66 15.03 -11.11
N ALA A 79 -15.74 13.71 -11.31
CA ALA A 79 -14.82 12.77 -10.67
C ALA A 79 -13.35 13.04 -11.05
N GLY A 80 -13.07 13.37 -12.32
CA GLY A 80 -11.74 13.77 -12.78
C GLY A 80 -11.24 15.09 -12.18
N ILE A 81 -12.14 16.02 -11.83
CA ILE A 81 -11.80 17.23 -11.07
C ILE A 81 -11.42 16.88 -9.63
N LEU A 82 -12.17 15.95 -9.01
CA LEU A 82 -11.94 15.50 -7.62
C LEU A 82 -10.74 14.54 -7.48
N ALA A 83 -10.25 13.98 -8.58
CA ALA A 83 -9.16 13.02 -8.57
C ALA A 83 -7.84 13.67 -8.10
N PRO A 84 -7.06 12.99 -7.24
CA PRO A 84 -5.80 13.52 -6.75
C PRO A 84 -4.84 13.82 -7.90
N ARG A 85 -4.10 14.91 -7.74
CA ARG A 85 -3.04 15.31 -8.67
C ARG A 85 -1.70 14.92 -8.08
N GLU A 86 -0.69 14.83 -8.94
CA GLU A 86 0.69 14.71 -8.47
C GLU A 86 1.00 15.90 -7.56
N PRO A 87 1.45 15.69 -6.31
CA PRO A 87 1.70 16.78 -5.38
C PRO A 87 2.79 17.71 -5.92
N SER A 88 2.59 19.02 -5.80
CA SER A 88 3.58 20.04 -6.17
C SER A 88 4.44 20.50 -4.97
N LYS A 89 4.36 19.81 -3.82
CA LYS A 89 5.11 20.21 -2.62
C LYS A 89 6.62 20.02 -2.87
N PRO A 90 7.47 20.95 -2.37
CA PRO A 90 8.91 20.71 -2.34
C PRO A 90 9.22 19.41 -1.58
N LEU A 91 10.20 18.64 -2.06
CA LEU A 91 10.59 17.32 -1.50
C LEU A 91 11.13 17.36 -0.06
N ASN A 92 11.33 18.55 0.51
CA ASN A 92 11.80 18.78 1.87
C ASN A 92 10.73 19.45 2.75
N ALA A 93 9.51 19.68 2.24
CA ALA A 93 8.42 20.21 3.03
C ALA A 93 7.89 19.12 3.99
N PRO A 94 7.37 19.47 5.18
CA PRO A 94 6.69 18.50 6.03
C PRO A 94 5.47 17.84 5.38
N GLY A 95 5.13 16.65 5.86
CA GLY A 95 3.99 15.86 5.43
C GLY A 95 4.36 14.67 4.55
N LEU A 96 3.33 14.00 4.01
CA LEU A 96 3.51 12.85 3.12
C LEU A 96 3.71 13.33 1.68
N HIS A 97 4.67 12.70 0.99
CA HIS A 97 5.00 12.92 -0.41
C HIS A 97 4.93 11.61 -1.19
N SER A 98 4.55 11.69 -2.46
CA SER A 98 4.67 10.61 -3.43
C SER A 98 5.83 10.96 -4.35
N GLU A 99 6.92 10.19 -4.30
CA GLU A 99 8.08 10.41 -5.14
C GLU A 99 8.20 9.33 -6.21
N TYR A 100 8.55 9.75 -7.43
CA TYR A 100 8.73 8.86 -8.57
C TYR A 100 10.15 8.99 -9.14
N SER A 101 10.77 7.85 -9.38
CA SER A 101 12.07 7.71 -10.04
C SER A 101 12.07 6.44 -10.89
N GLY A 102 13.18 6.14 -11.59
CA GLY A 102 13.29 4.90 -12.36
C GLY A 102 12.21 4.76 -13.43
N THR A 103 11.43 3.68 -13.38
CA THR A 103 10.34 3.38 -14.33
C THR A 103 8.95 3.70 -13.80
N ALA A 104 8.81 3.97 -12.49
CA ALA A 104 7.55 4.35 -11.89
C ALA A 104 7.15 5.78 -12.31
N ARG A 105 5.88 5.98 -12.65
CA ARG A 105 5.33 7.27 -13.07
C ARG A 105 3.91 7.42 -12.55
N PHE A 106 3.56 8.63 -12.12
CA PHE A 106 2.17 8.97 -11.88
C PHE A 106 1.41 9.01 -13.21
N HIS A 107 0.33 8.23 -13.30
CA HIS A 107 -0.53 8.20 -14.48
C HIS A 107 -1.91 8.71 -14.12
N PHE A 108 -2.13 10.03 -14.22
CA PHE A 108 -3.41 10.66 -13.87
C PHE A 108 -4.61 9.99 -14.56
N TRP A 109 -4.47 9.60 -15.83
CA TRP A 109 -5.54 8.98 -16.62
C TRP A 109 -5.78 7.48 -16.32
N SER A 110 -5.05 6.90 -15.36
CA SER A 110 -5.30 5.53 -14.92
C SER A 110 -6.61 5.46 -14.13
N PRO A 111 -7.50 4.47 -14.38
CA PRO A 111 -8.71 4.28 -13.58
C PRO A 111 -8.42 4.18 -12.07
N ALA A 112 -7.28 3.58 -11.69
CA ALA A 112 -6.87 3.44 -10.30
C ALA A 112 -6.52 4.78 -9.61
N ASN A 113 -6.25 5.84 -10.37
CA ASN A 113 -5.98 7.17 -9.83
C ASN A 113 -7.21 8.08 -9.82
N TRP A 114 -8.29 7.68 -10.52
CA TRP A 114 -9.58 8.36 -10.47
C TRP A 114 -10.46 7.82 -9.35
N VAL A 115 -10.49 6.50 -9.17
CA VAL A 115 -11.21 5.89 -8.05
C VAL A 115 -10.41 6.10 -6.77
N PRO A 116 -10.95 6.71 -5.70
CA PRO A 116 -10.19 6.90 -4.47
C PRO A 116 -9.70 5.58 -3.86
N GLU A 117 -8.51 5.59 -3.27
CA GLU A 117 -7.86 4.39 -2.70
C GLU A 117 -8.77 3.64 -1.71
N ILE A 118 -9.49 4.35 -0.84
CA ILE A 118 -10.43 3.75 0.12
C ILE A 118 -11.52 2.93 -0.60
N ASP A 119 -12.06 3.42 -1.71
CA ASP A 119 -13.13 2.73 -2.43
C ASP A 119 -12.61 1.48 -3.13
N GLN A 120 -11.37 1.54 -3.63
CA GLN A 120 -10.67 0.38 -4.18
C GLN A 120 -10.41 -0.70 -3.13
N LEU A 121 -9.95 -0.31 -1.93
CA LEU A 121 -9.73 -1.25 -0.82
C LEU A 121 -11.04 -1.87 -0.32
N LEU A 122 -12.11 -1.08 -0.19
CA LEU A 122 -13.42 -1.56 0.20
C LEU A 122 -14.03 -2.49 -0.85
N MET A 123 -13.82 -2.21 -2.13
CA MET A 123 -14.22 -3.10 -3.22
C MET A 123 -13.41 -4.40 -3.19
N GLY A 124 -12.07 -4.32 -3.11
CA GLY A 124 -11.17 -5.48 -3.04
C GLY A 124 -11.49 -6.40 -1.87
N SER A 125 -11.75 -5.85 -0.68
CA SER A 125 -12.13 -6.64 0.51
C SER A 125 -13.40 -7.47 0.35
N ARG A 126 -14.32 -7.11 -0.57
CA ARG A 126 -15.50 -7.92 -0.89
C ARG A 126 -15.17 -9.08 -1.82
N LEU A 127 -14.12 -8.95 -2.62
CA LEU A 127 -13.63 -10.00 -3.50
C LEU A 127 -12.68 -10.96 -2.78
N PHE A 128 -11.96 -10.51 -1.76
CA PHE A 128 -10.99 -11.36 -1.06
C PHE A 128 -11.60 -12.67 -0.55
N THR A 129 -12.84 -12.67 -0.03
CA THR A 129 -13.46 -13.92 0.44
C THR A 129 -13.70 -14.96 -0.67
N ALA A 130 -13.63 -14.57 -1.95
CA ALA A 130 -13.77 -15.47 -3.08
C ALA A 130 -12.43 -16.07 -3.56
N PHE A 131 -11.31 -15.43 -3.24
CA PHE A 131 -9.98 -15.80 -3.75
C PHE A 131 -8.94 -16.06 -2.65
N ASP A 132 -9.29 -15.74 -1.40
CA ASP A 132 -8.43 -15.87 -0.24
C ASP A 132 -9.04 -16.87 0.75
N PRO A 133 -8.55 -18.12 0.80
CA PRO A 133 -9.12 -19.15 1.64
C PRO A 133 -8.93 -18.88 3.14
N PHE A 134 -8.08 -17.92 3.51
CA PHE A 134 -7.77 -17.59 4.90
C PHE A 134 -8.57 -16.39 5.43
N LEU A 135 -9.42 -15.77 4.60
CA LEU A 135 -10.27 -14.65 4.99
C LEU A 135 -11.74 -15.04 4.96
N ASP A 136 -12.36 -15.18 6.13
CA ASP A 136 -13.80 -15.43 6.22
C ASP A 136 -14.64 -14.14 6.07
N ARG A 137 -15.97 -14.32 5.99
CA ARG A 137 -16.92 -13.20 5.82
C ARG A 137 -16.93 -12.24 7.00
N THR A 138 -16.65 -12.72 8.21
CA THR A 138 -16.64 -11.91 9.43
C THR A 138 -15.38 -11.05 9.46
N GLN A 139 -14.21 -11.66 9.26
CA GLN A 139 -12.93 -10.96 9.15
C GLN A 139 -12.96 -9.92 8.02
N SER A 140 -13.50 -10.28 6.85
CA SER A 140 -13.69 -9.36 5.73
C SER A 140 -14.58 -8.16 6.07
N ARG A 141 -15.64 -8.35 6.89
CA ARG A 141 -16.48 -7.24 7.37
C ARG A 141 -15.75 -6.35 8.37
N GLN A 142 -15.02 -6.95 9.31
CA GLN A 142 -14.21 -6.22 10.29
C GLN A 142 -13.13 -5.39 9.59
N LEU A 143 -12.37 -5.99 8.67
CA LEU A 143 -11.37 -5.30 7.85
C LEU A 143 -11.96 -4.07 7.14
N ARG A 144 -13.16 -4.18 6.56
CA ARG A 144 -13.84 -3.03 5.95
C ARG A 144 -14.21 -1.93 6.94
N GLN A 145 -14.60 -2.28 8.16
CA GLN A 145 -14.90 -1.28 9.19
C GLN A 145 -13.63 -0.56 9.61
N THR A 146 -12.55 -1.31 9.79
CA THR A 146 -11.24 -0.80 10.17
C THR A 146 -10.64 0.12 9.10
N ILE A 147 -10.68 -0.29 7.83
CA ILE A 147 -10.27 0.56 6.69
C ILE A 147 -11.04 1.88 6.71
N ARG A 148 -12.37 1.85 6.93
CA ARG A 148 -13.16 3.08 7.00
C ARG A 148 -12.73 4.00 8.13
N LYS A 149 -12.46 3.46 9.33
CA LYS A 149 -12.01 4.25 10.49
C LYS A 149 -10.68 4.94 10.21
N VAL A 150 -9.70 4.19 9.69
CA VAL A 150 -8.37 4.72 9.36
C VAL A 150 -8.48 5.80 8.27
N TYR A 151 -9.19 5.53 7.18
CA TYR A 151 -9.28 6.50 6.09
C TYR A 151 -10.16 7.72 6.40
N ALA A 152 -11.13 7.61 7.32
CA ALA A 152 -11.87 8.76 7.83
C ALA A 152 -10.91 9.74 8.54
N SER A 153 -9.98 9.21 9.33
CA SER A 153 -8.96 10.00 10.03
C SER A 153 -7.91 10.55 9.05
N LEU A 154 -7.43 9.72 8.12
CA LEU A 154 -6.50 10.12 7.06
C LEU A 154 -7.04 11.28 6.21
N LYS A 155 -8.35 11.27 5.89
CA LYS A 155 -8.98 12.34 5.10
C LYS A 155 -8.98 13.70 5.82
N GLN A 156 -8.98 13.70 7.15
CA GLN A 156 -8.93 14.93 7.96
C GLN A 156 -7.50 15.45 8.10
N ASP A 157 -6.49 14.62 7.82
CA ASP A 157 -5.09 14.98 7.92
C ASP A 157 -4.59 15.67 6.64
N GLU A 158 -4.23 16.95 6.77
CA GLU A 158 -3.74 17.77 5.66
C GLU A 158 -2.42 17.26 5.05
N ASN A 159 -1.65 16.47 5.81
CA ASN A 159 -0.43 15.85 5.30
C ASN A 159 -0.72 14.68 4.36
N PHE A 160 -1.91 14.07 4.40
CA PHE A 160 -2.24 12.85 3.68
C PHE A 160 -3.38 13.00 2.66
N ARG A 161 -4.29 13.95 2.88
CA ARG A 161 -5.55 14.05 2.13
C ARG A 161 -5.35 14.21 0.61
N ASP A 162 -4.33 14.95 0.20
CA ASP A 162 -4.08 15.34 -1.19
C ASP A 162 -3.05 14.46 -1.92
N VAL A 163 -2.45 13.48 -1.22
CA VAL A 163 -1.46 12.56 -1.82
C VAL A 163 -2.19 11.48 -2.63
N PRO A 164 -1.79 11.21 -3.89
CA PRO A 164 -2.40 10.14 -4.68
C PRO A 164 -2.17 8.76 -4.06
N GLY A 165 -3.06 7.81 -4.35
CA GLY A 165 -2.86 6.40 -4.03
C GLY A 165 -2.07 5.69 -5.14
N GLU A 166 -1.42 4.57 -4.82
CA GLU A 166 -0.48 3.90 -5.73
C GLU A 166 -0.85 2.45 -6.03
N LEU A 167 -2.12 2.09 -5.77
CA LEU A 167 -2.71 0.82 -6.13
C LEU A 167 -2.62 0.52 -7.64
N GLY A 168 -2.59 1.55 -8.47
CA GLY A 168 -2.43 1.40 -9.92
C GLY A 168 -1.15 0.65 -10.30
N GLN A 169 -0.06 0.82 -9.56
CA GLN A 169 1.18 0.08 -9.81
C GLN A 169 1.07 -1.39 -9.41
N CYS A 170 0.40 -1.68 -8.29
CA CYS A 170 0.07 -3.05 -7.91
C CYS A 170 -0.76 -3.75 -8.99
N TYR A 171 -1.79 -3.09 -9.52
CA TYR A 171 -2.61 -3.65 -10.60
C TYR A 171 -1.82 -3.87 -11.88
N ARG A 172 -0.94 -2.94 -12.25
CA ARG A 172 -0.06 -3.14 -13.41
C ARG A 172 0.84 -4.35 -13.23
N HIS A 173 1.39 -4.57 -12.04
CA HIS A 173 2.16 -5.77 -11.77
C HIS A 173 1.28 -7.02 -11.88
N ALA A 174 0.11 -7.02 -11.25
CA ALA A 174 -0.83 -8.16 -11.28
C ALA A 174 -1.26 -8.53 -12.72
N PHE A 175 -1.49 -7.55 -13.59
CA PHE A 175 -1.93 -7.80 -14.97
C PHE A 175 -0.80 -8.03 -15.98
N SER A 176 0.37 -7.43 -15.79
CA SER A 176 1.47 -7.49 -16.77
C SER A 176 2.66 -8.35 -16.35
N GLY A 177 2.71 -8.78 -15.07
CA GLY A 177 3.86 -9.47 -14.49
C GLY A 177 5.10 -8.59 -14.32
N ARG A 178 5.01 -7.27 -14.57
CA ARG A 178 6.12 -6.33 -14.41
C ARG A 178 5.79 -5.25 -13.39
N ALA A 179 6.54 -5.25 -12.28
CA ALA A 179 6.47 -4.20 -11.27
C ALA A 179 7.33 -3.00 -11.72
N PRO A 180 6.76 -1.79 -11.84
CA PRO A 180 7.59 -0.60 -12.00
C PRO A 180 8.40 -0.33 -10.74
N GLN A 181 9.53 0.34 -10.89
CA GLN A 181 10.54 0.58 -9.85
C GLN A 181 10.75 2.08 -9.65
N GLY A 182 11.03 2.48 -8.42
CA GLY A 182 11.41 3.84 -8.05
C GLY A 182 10.27 4.71 -7.52
N HIS A 183 9.08 4.17 -7.24
CA HIS A 183 8.07 4.90 -6.46
C HIS A 183 8.28 4.67 -4.97
N ARG A 184 8.18 5.74 -4.17
CA ARG A 184 8.16 5.65 -2.71
C ARG A 184 7.29 6.76 -2.12
N TYR A 185 6.60 6.44 -1.02
CA TYR A 185 6.07 7.46 -0.15
C TYR A 185 7.15 7.92 0.83
N VAL A 186 7.21 9.22 1.10
CA VAL A 186 8.13 9.81 2.09
C VAL A 186 7.32 10.68 3.03
N TYR A 187 7.37 10.40 4.34
CA TYR A 187 6.78 11.27 5.36
C TYR A 187 7.88 11.97 6.15
N LEU A 188 7.75 13.29 6.25
CA LEU A 188 8.62 14.15 7.04
C LEU A 188 7.80 14.83 8.16
N PRO A 189 8.19 14.69 9.45
CA PRO A 189 7.57 15.43 10.55
C PRO A 189 7.62 16.96 10.38
N ASN A 190 6.78 17.69 11.11
CA ASN A 190 6.71 19.17 11.01
C ASN A 190 8.00 19.87 11.45
N ASP A 191 8.71 19.27 12.40
CA ASP A 191 9.98 19.73 12.97
C ASP A 191 11.21 19.08 12.30
N SER A 192 11.06 18.55 11.08
CA SER A 192 12.18 18.03 10.29
C SER A 192 13.29 19.08 10.09
N PRO A 193 14.57 18.65 10.06
CA PRO A 193 15.73 19.48 9.77
C PRO A 193 15.54 20.35 8.54
N ARG A 194 15.84 21.64 8.66
CA ARG A 194 15.78 22.62 7.56
C ARG A 194 17.16 23.20 7.23
N LYS A 195 18.11 23.10 8.14
CA LYS A 195 19.50 23.56 7.99
C LYS A 195 20.46 22.39 8.07
N ALA A 196 21.65 22.56 7.49
CA ALA A 196 22.68 21.52 7.46
C ALA A 196 23.19 21.12 8.87
N ASP A 197 23.11 22.03 9.84
CA ASP A 197 23.57 21.81 11.21
C ASP A 197 22.48 21.26 12.15
N ASP A 198 21.24 21.10 11.65
CA ASP A 198 20.15 20.53 12.44
C ASP A 198 20.41 19.02 12.69
N GLU A 199 19.93 18.51 13.83
CA GLU A 199 20.08 17.08 14.14
C GLU A 199 19.36 16.22 13.09
N LYS A 200 20.11 15.33 12.44
CA LYS A 200 19.59 14.42 11.43
C LYS A 200 18.58 13.44 12.03
N MET A 201 17.56 13.10 11.27
CA MET A 201 16.47 12.22 11.71
C MET A 201 16.79 10.75 11.45
N PRO A 202 16.45 9.85 12.39
CA PRO A 202 16.29 8.43 12.07
C PRO A 202 15.32 8.22 10.90
N VAL A 203 15.41 7.06 10.26
CA VAL A 203 14.51 6.67 9.16
C VAL A 203 13.96 5.28 9.41
N VAL A 204 12.64 5.11 9.30
CA VAL A 204 12.04 3.78 9.08
C VAL A 204 11.78 3.60 7.59
N ILE A 205 12.43 2.60 7.00
CA ILE A 205 12.05 2.08 5.70
C ILE A 205 10.95 1.05 5.91
N PHE A 206 9.75 1.28 5.35
CA PHE A 206 8.62 0.37 5.52
C PHE A 206 8.26 -0.36 4.22
N LEU A 207 8.43 -1.69 4.22
CA LEU A 207 8.09 -2.57 3.12
C LEU A 207 6.65 -3.08 3.27
N HIS A 208 5.80 -2.71 2.31
CA HIS A 208 4.39 -3.10 2.33
C HIS A 208 4.18 -4.61 2.10
N GLY A 209 3.03 -5.12 2.53
CA GLY A 209 2.62 -6.51 2.33
C GLY A 209 2.08 -6.78 0.93
N SER A 210 1.35 -7.89 0.80
CA SER A 210 0.67 -8.18 -0.46
C SER A 210 -0.33 -7.09 -0.85
N LEU A 211 -0.60 -6.97 -2.15
CA LEU A 211 -1.60 -6.05 -2.74
C LEU A 211 -1.23 -4.56 -2.77
N GLY A 212 -0.04 -4.18 -2.34
CA GLY A 212 0.53 -2.86 -2.61
C GLY A 212 0.73 -1.97 -1.39
N ASN A 213 1.25 -0.77 -1.66
CA ASN A 213 1.60 0.23 -0.65
C ASN A 213 0.43 1.20 -0.42
N PHE A 214 -0.30 1.03 0.68
CA PHE A 214 -1.48 1.84 1.00
C PHE A 214 -1.12 3.02 1.89
N LYS A 215 -1.73 4.19 1.64
CA LYS A 215 -1.52 5.36 2.51
C LYS A 215 -1.93 5.11 3.96
N GLY A 216 -2.90 4.22 4.18
CA GLY A 216 -3.35 3.82 5.53
C GLY A 216 -2.20 3.29 6.40
N TYR A 217 -1.23 2.57 5.84
CA TYR A 217 -0.06 2.12 6.61
C TYR A 217 0.77 3.30 7.09
N LEU A 218 1.04 4.27 6.22
CA LEU A 218 1.92 5.40 6.55
C LEU A 218 1.23 6.33 7.54
N TRP A 219 -0.09 6.44 7.46
CA TRP A 219 -0.88 7.20 8.44
C TRP A 219 -0.77 6.59 9.85
N LEU A 220 -0.72 5.26 9.99
CA LEU A 220 -0.50 4.61 11.28
C LEU A 220 0.90 4.91 11.83
N TRP A 221 1.92 4.74 10.97
CA TRP A 221 3.31 5.06 11.32
C TRP A 221 3.54 6.53 11.67
N LYS A 222 2.71 7.45 11.15
CA LYS A 222 2.83 8.90 11.34
C LYS A 222 2.97 9.29 12.82
N SER A 223 2.19 8.66 13.70
CA SER A 223 2.21 8.97 15.14
C SER A 223 3.60 8.71 15.75
N LEU A 224 4.20 7.57 15.44
CA LEU A 224 5.57 7.22 15.86
C LEU A 224 6.59 8.15 15.21
N ALA A 225 6.42 8.48 13.92
CA ALA A 225 7.31 9.39 13.21
C ALA A 225 7.34 10.79 13.84
N ASP A 226 6.19 11.31 14.25
CA ASP A 226 6.10 12.60 14.93
C ASP A 226 6.70 12.53 16.35
N ASN A 227 6.37 11.47 17.11
CA ASN A 227 6.88 11.31 18.49
C ASN A 227 8.40 11.17 18.54
N HIS A 228 8.99 10.44 17.59
CA HIS A 228 10.42 10.13 17.54
C HIS A 228 11.23 11.04 16.63
N ARG A 229 10.60 12.03 15.98
CA ARG A 229 11.23 12.89 14.97
C ARG A 229 11.95 12.08 13.88
N MET A 230 11.24 11.10 13.34
CA MET A 230 11.75 10.11 12.41
C MET A 230 11.05 10.26 11.05
N ALA A 231 11.80 10.07 9.97
CA ALA A 231 11.20 9.99 8.63
C ALA A 231 10.67 8.58 8.34
N ILE A 232 9.62 8.49 7.53
CA ILE A 232 9.14 7.21 6.98
C ILE A 232 9.42 7.21 5.49
N VAL A 233 10.11 6.17 4.99
CA VAL A 233 10.32 5.96 3.56
C VAL A 233 9.73 4.62 3.18
N ALA A 234 8.63 4.61 2.43
CA ALA A 234 7.92 3.40 2.07
C ALA A 234 7.97 3.17 0.56
N PRO A 235 8.91 2.36 0.05
CA PRO A 235 8.96 2.04 -1.37
C PRO A 235 7.75 1.20 -1.79
N SER A 236 7.29 1.39 -3.03
CA SER A 236 6.28 0.54 -3.64
C SER A 236 6.94 -0.44 -4.59
N PHE A 237 6.60 -1.72 -4.47
CA PHE A 237 7.07 -2.74 -5.40
C PHE A 237 5.98 -3.76 -5.74
N GLY A 238 5.27 -3.49 -6.83
CA GLY A 238 4.28 -4.40 -7.41
C GLY A 238 3.25 -4.89 -6.39
N ILE A 239 3.15 -6.22 -6.25
CA ILE A 239 2.23 -6.87 -5.30
C ILE A 239 2.94 -7.25 -3.99
N GLY A 240 4.14 -6.72 -3.73
CA GLY A 240 4.98 -7.07 -2.58
C GLY A 240 5.86 -8.30 -2.84
N GLU A 241 6.32 -8.52 -4.08
CA GLU A 241 7.21 -9.63 -4.45
C GLU A 241 8.68 -9.28 -4.13
N TRP A 242 8.94 -8.98 -2.86
CA TRP A 242 10.22 -8.43 -2.42
C TRP A 242 11.40 -9.39 -2.61
N ARG A 243 11.16 -10.71 -2.58
CA ARG A 243 12.19 -11.76 -2.75
C ARG A 243 12.84 -11.75 -4.14
N SER A 244 12.17 -11.17 -5.13
CA SER A 244 12.71 -11.08 -6.48
C SER A 244 13.96 -10.19 -6.53
N SER A 245 14.82 -10.42 -7.52
CA SER A 245 16.01 -9.56 -7.75
C SER A 245 15.64 -8.09 -7.95
N ALA A 246 14.50 -7.82 -8.60
CA ALA A 246 13.96 -6.47 -8.75
C ALA A 246 13.46 -5.89 -7.43
N GLY A 247 12.82 -6.69 -6.57
CA GLY A 247 12.40 -6.26 -5.23
C GLY A 247 13.59 -5.91 -4.34
N MET A 248 14.62 -6.76 -4.32
CA MET A 248 15.88 -6.47 -3.61
C MET A 248 16.61 -5.25 -4.18
N SER A 249 16.56 -5.04 -5.49
CA SER A 249 17.10 -3.83 -6.12
C SER A 249 16.36 -2.57 -5.65
N GLU A 250 15.05 -2.63 -5.47
CA GLU A 250 14.24 -1.53 -4.96
C GLU A 250 14.55 -1.22 -3.48
N VAL A 251 14.74 -2.26 -2.64
CA VAL A 251 15.18 -2.08 -1.24
C VAL A 251 16.55 -1.41 -1.20
N ALA A 252 17.52 -1.92 -1.96
CA ALA A 252 18.86 -1.34 -2.02
C ALA A 252 18.85 0.10 -2.57
N ALA A 253 17.99 0.41 -3.55
CA ALA A 253 17.81 1.76 -4.06
C ALA A 253 17.21 2.69 -3.01
N THR A 254 16.30 2.18 -2.17
CA THR A 254 15.68 2.94 -1.08
C THR A 254 16.68 3.24 0.04
N ILE A 255 17.56 2.29 0.39
CA ILE A 255 18.65 2.52 1.35
C ILE A 255 19.60 3.60 0.82
N ARG A 256 20.01 3.52 -0.45
CA ARG A 256 20.85 4.55 -1.09
C ARG A 256 20.17 5.91 -1.15
N TYR A 257 18.85 5.94 -1.39
CA TYR A 257 18.06 7.17 -1.31
C TYR A 257 18.15 7.74 0.10
N CYS A 258 17.96 6.94 1.15
CA CYS A 258 18.03 7.43 2.52
C CYS A 258 19.42 7.98 2.86
N GLN A 259 20.49 7.30 2.43
CA GLN A 259 21.87 7.73 2.64
C GLN A 259 22.25 9.02 1.91
N SER A 260 21.58 9.34 0.81
CA SER A 260 21.87 10.56 0.04
C SER A 260 21.14 11.80 0.55
N ARG A 261 20.16 11.64 1.44
CA ARG A 261 19.41 12.75 2.03
C ARG A 261 20.20 13.39 3.18
N PRO A 262 20.53 14.69 3.11
CA PRO A 262 21.31 15.35 4.15
C PRO A 262 20.60 15.41 5.50
N GLU A 263 19.26 15.43 5.52
CA GLU A 263 18.43 15.47 6.72
C GLU A 263 18.27 14.10 7.42
N PHE A 264 18.67 13.00 6.77
CA PHE A 264 18.53 11.65 7.32
C PHE A 264 19.85 11.17 7.92
N ASP A 265 19.73 10.49 9.05
CA ASP A 265 20.84 9.83 9.70
C ASP A 265 21.00 8.42 9.12
N SER A 266 22.01 8.25 8.27
CA SER A 266 22.33 6.98 7.64
C SER A 266 22.82 5.89 8.61
N SER A 267 23.15 6.25 9.86
CA SER A 267 23.48 5.29 10.92
C SER A 267 22.26 4.79 11.69
N ARG A 268 21.08 5.38 11.46
CA ARG A 268 19.82 5.06 12.16
C ARG A 268 18.69 4.75 11.17
N ILE A 269 18.95 3.80 10.26
CA ILE A 269 17.95 3.26 9.34
C ILE A 269 17.36 1.98 9.93
N PHE A 270 16.07 1.99 10.22
CA PHE A 270 15.30 0.83 10.65
C PHE A 270 14.58 0.23 9.45
N LEU A 271 14.65 -1.08 9.25
CA LEU A 271 13.96 -1.76 8.17
C LEU A 271 12.75 -2.52 8.72
N ALA A 272 11.56 -2.02 8.40
CA ALA A 272 10.28 -2.57 8.79
C ALA A 272 9.59 -3.26 7.61
N GLY A 273 8.84 -4.32 7.87
CA GLY A 273 8.03 -4.96 6.84
C GLY A 273 6.81 -5.68 7.39
N ILE A 274 5.68 -5.57 6.66
CA ILE A 274 4.44 -6.27 7.01
C ILE A 274 4.18 -7.43 6.04
N SER A 275 3.76 -8.60 6.52
CA SER A 275 3.41 -9.75 5.66
C SER A 275 4.56 -10.10 4.70
N ASN A 276 4.35 -10.10 3.39
CA ASN A 276 5.40 -10.27 2.38
C ASN A 276 6.55 -9.23 2.51
N GLY A 277 6.29 -8.05 3.04
CA GLY A 277 7.32 -7.07 3.39
C GLY A 277 8.34 -7.63 4.37
N GLY A 278 7.92 -8.47 5.31
CA GLY A 278 8.80 -9.21 6.22
C GLY A 278 9.77 -10.14 5.49
N ALA A 279 9.36 -10.71 4.34
CA ALA A 279 10.27 -11.49 3.51
C ALA A 279 11.31 -10.58 2.85
N GLY A 280 10.90 -9.37 2.45
CA GLY A 280 11.83 -8.33 2.00
C GLY A 280 12.85 -7.96 3.07
N VAL A 281 12.42 -7.80 4.33
CA VAL A 281 13.32 -7.55 5.46
C VAL A 281 14.32 -8.70 5.63
N THR A 282 13.82 -9.95 5.65
CA THR A 282 14.65 -11.15 5.82
C THR A 282 15.69 -11.26 4.70
N HIS A 283 15.31 -11.00 3.44
CA HIS A 283 16.20 -11.11 2.29
C HIS A 283 17.20 -9.94 2.16
N ALA A 284 16.83 -8.74 2.63
CA ALA A 284 17.69 -7.57 2.56
C ALA A 284 18.74 -7.52 3.69
N ALA A 285 18.38 -7.97 4.89
CA ALA A 285 19.22 -7.91 6.09
C ALA A 285 20.67 -8.44 5.89
N PRO A 286 20.93 -9.62 5.29
CA PRO A 286 22.30 -10.12 5.12
C PRO A 286 23.15 -9.25 4.17
N ASN A 287 22.54 -8.47 3.27
CA ASN A 287 23.27 -7.65 2.32
C ASN A 287 23.46 -6.20 2.78
N HIS A 288 22.71 -5.77 3.81
CA HIS A 288 22.61 -4.38 4.25
C HIS A 288 22.70 -4.19 5.77
N GLY A 289 23.14 -5.20 6.52
CA GLY A 289 23.13 -5.11 7.98
C GLY A 289 24.14 -4.11 8.57
N LYS A 290 25.05 -3.53 7.77
CA LYS A 290 25.87 -2.39 8.22
C LYS A 290 25.10 -1.07 8.18
N GLU A 291 24.16 -0.97 7.25
CA GLU A 291 23.30 0.18 7.05
C GLU A 291 22.06 0.15 7.95
N ILE A 292 21.64 -1.04 8.38
CA ILE A 292 20.40 -1.24 9.13
C ILE A 292 20.66 -1.31 10.63
N ALA A 293 20.12 -0.33 11.35
CA ALA A 293 20.20 -0.18 12.80
C ALA A 293 19.20 -1.05 13.57
N GLY A 294 18.16 -1.57 12.91
CA GLY A 294 17.15 -2.42 13.56
C GLY A 294 16.14 -3.00 12.56
N LEU A 295 15.56 -4.15 12.90
CA LEU A 295 14.59 -4.86 12.07
C LEU A 295 13.23 -4.93 12.76
N ILE A 296 12.15 -4.60 12.05
CA ILE A 296 10.78 -4.67 12.56
C ILE A 296 9.92 -5.54 11.63
N TYR A 297 9.31 -6.56 12.20
CA TYR A 297 8.49 -7.52 11.48
C TYR A 297 7.05 -7.48 11.99
N LEU A 298 6.08 -7.21 11.10
CA LEU A 298 4.65 -7.12 11.41
C LEU A 298 3.87 -8.20 10.65
N SER A 299 3.12 -9.06 11.34
CA SER A 299 2.45 -10.24 10.75
C SER A 299 3.30 -10.94 9.66
N PRO A 300 4.57 -11.26 9.91
CA PRO A 300 5.59 -11.30 8.87
C PRO A 300 5.73 -12.65 8.19
N VAL A 301 6.01 -12.64 6.88
CA VAL A 301 6.59 -13.82 6.22
C VAL A 301 8.09 -13.82 6.51
N ILE A 302 8.56 -14.65 7.44
CA ILE A 302 10.00 -14.80 7.76
C ILE A 302 10.51 -16.06 7.06
N ASP A 303 11.49 -15.93 6.17
CA ASP A 303 12.08 -17.07 5.47
C ASP A 303 13.02 -17.86 6.41
N PRO A 304 12.58 -19.02 6.95
CA PRO A 304 13.32 -19.67 8.01
C PRO A 304 14.62 -20.32 7.49
N GLU A 305 14.63 -20.77 6.23
CA GLU A 305 15.78 -21.43 5.62
C GLU A 305 16.91 -20.43 5.41
N LEU A 306 16.58 -19.22 4.92
CA LEU A 306 17.55 -18.16 4.68
C LEU A 306 18.30 -17.74 5.97
N ILE A 307 17.60 -17.67 7.11
CA ILE A 307 18.20 -17.26 8.38
C ILE A 307 19.29 -18.24 8.84
N THR A 308 19.17 -19.51 8.47
CA THR A 308 20.16 -20.55 8.84
C THR A 308 21.40 -20.54 7.95
N GLU A 309 21.41 -19.76 6.86
CA GLU A 309 22.58 -19.65 5.99
C GLU A 309 23.71 -18.86 6.67
N GLU A 310 24.96 -19.28 6.43
CA GLU A 310 26.15 -18.64 7.02
C GLU A 310 26.22 -17.13 6.72
N ARG A 311 25.73 -16.70 5.55
CA ARG A 311 25.71 -15.28 5.15
C ARG A 311 24.88 -14.38 6.07
N TYR A 312 23.98 -14.92 6.87
CA TYR A 312 23.06 -14.14 7.70
C TYR A 312 23.69 -13.64 9.01
N SER A 313 24.66 -14.38 9.56
CA SER A 313 25.19 -14.19 10.92
C SER A 313 26.26 -13.08 11.09
N PRO A 314 27.25 -12.90 10.18
CA PRO A 314 28.40 -12.01 10.45
C PRO A 314 28.07 -10.52 10.52
N ILE A 315 26.96 -10.10 9.92
CA ILE A 315 26.67 -8.68 9.61
C ILE A 315 25.69 -8.06 10.62
N LEU A 316 24.91 -8.87 11.34
CA LEU A 316 23.82 -8.39 12.20
C LEU A 316 24.09 -8.47 13.70
N LYS A 317 25.33 -8.75 14.14
CA LYS A 317 25.68 -9.17 15.53
C LYS A 317 25.20 -8.30 16.70
N THR A 318 24.66 -7.11 16.43
CA THR A 318 24.08 -6.21 17.44
C THR A 318 22.75 -5.58 16.99
N THR A 319 22.20 -5.99 15.84
CA THR A 319 20.97 -5.41 15.31
C THR A 319 19.77 -5.91 16.13
N PRO A 320 19.06 -5.04 16.85
CA PRO A 320 17.84 -5.42 17.56
C PRO A 320 16.75 -5.78 16.55
N VAL A 321 15.91 -6.73 16.93
CA VAL A 321 14.80 -7.24 16.14
C VAL A 321 13.52 -7.20 16.96
N LEU A 322 12.47 -6.62 16.38
CA LEU A 322 11.11 -6.68 16.90
C LEU A 322 10.23 -7.52 15.97
N VAL A 323 9.49 -8.48 16.53
CA VAL A 323 8.50 -9.27 15.81
C VAL A 323 7.14 -9.12 16.49
N ILE A 324 6.12 -8.68 15.75
CA ILE A 324 4.74 -8.59 16.24
C ILE A 324 3.84 -9.36 15.29
N SER A 325 3.08 -10.33 15.81
CA SER A 325 2.14 -11.13 15.02
C SER A 325 0.88 -11.44 15.82
N GLY A 326 -0.19 -11.86 15.14
CA GLY A 326 -1.44 -12.27 15.77
C GLY A 326 -1.42 -13.77 16.06
N SER A 327 -1.90 -14.20 17.23
CA SER A 327 -1.95 -15.63 17.56
C SER A 327 -3.00 -16.41 16.75
N ALA A 328 -3.99 -15.70 16.19
CA ALA A 328 -5.05 -16.25 15.35
C ALA A 328 -4.85 -15.96 13.84
N ASP A 329 -3.63 -15.61 13.43
CA ASP A 329 -3.30 -15.39 12.03
C ASP A 329 -3.37 -16.70 11.22
N ARG A 330 -4.35 -16.79 10.32
CA ARG A 330 -4.54 -17.95 9.44
C ARG A 330 -3.72 -17.89 8.16
N ARG A 331 -3.24 -16.71 7.77
CA ARG A 331 -2.43 -16.50 6.55
C ARG A 331 -0.97 -16.83 6.80
N VAL A 332 -0.47 -16.37 7.94
CA VAL A 332 0.89 -16.63 8.41
C VAL A 332 0.78 -17.21 9.83
N PRO A 333 0.63 -18.53 9.96
CA PRO A 333 0.37 -19.17 11.26
C PRO A 333 1.43 -18.85 12.31
N GLU A 334 1.01 -18.73 13.56
CA GLU A 334 1.90 -18.51 14.71
C GLU A 334 3.08 -19.50 14.73
N THR A 335 2.83 -20.78 14.45
CA THR A 335 3.87 -21.81 14.40
C THR A 335 4.94 -21.56 13.33
N TYR A 336 4.56 -20.94 12.21
CA TYR A 336 5.50 -20.53 11.16
C TYR A 336 6.34 -19.33 11.62
N VAL A 337 5.70 -18.31 12.20
CA VAL A 337 6.40 -17.12 12.72
C VAL A 337 7.34 -17.49 13.86
N GLN A 338 6.89 -18.36 14.77
CA GLN A 338 7.69 -18.85 15.89
C GLN A 338 8.96 -19.56 15.41
N ARG A 339 8.87 -20.40 14.36
CA ARG A 339 10.06 -21.01 13.75
C ARG A 339 11.05 -19.97 13.22
N GLY A 340 10.55 -18.90 12.59
CA GLY A 340 11.39 -17.78 12.17
C GLY A 340 12.07 -17.06 13.34
N ILE A 341 11.33 -16.82 14.43
CA ILE A 341 11.86 -16.23 15.68
C ILE A 341 12.94 -17.12 16.30
N ASP A 342 12.70 -18.44 16.37
CA ASP A 342 13.66 -19.39 16.94
C ASP A 342 14.97 -19.40 16.14
N ASN A 343 14.88 -19.35 14.81
CA ASN A 343 16.05 -19.22 13.94
C ASN A 343 16.77 -17.88 14.16
N LEU A 344 16.05 -16.76 14.29
CA LEU A 344 16.67 -15.47 14.60
C LEU A 344 17.36 -15.48 15.98
N ARG A 345 16.77 -16.12 16.99
CA ARG A 345 17.33 -16.27 18.34
C ARG A 345 18.54 -17.21 18.40
N SER A 346 18.72 -18.07 17.41
CA SER A 346 19.93 -18.90 17.27
C SER A 346 21.16 -18.09 16.83
N LEU A 347 20.94 -16.87 16.32
CA LEU A 347 21.98 -15.91 15.96
C LEU A 347 22.26 -14.97 17.16
N PRO A 348 23.41 -14.27 17.19
CA PRO A 348 23.70 -13.27 18.22
C PRO A 348 22.89 -11.99 18.01
N LEU A 349 21.56 -12.08 18.00
CA LEU A 349 20.61 -10.98 17.82
C LEU A 349 19.81 -10.78 19.11
N SER A 350 19.48 -9.53 19.42
CA SER A 350 18.46 -9.23 20.43
C SER A 350 17.08 -9.32 19.77
N VAL A 351 16.30 -10.35 20.08
CA VAL A 351 14.99 -10.60 19.46
C VAL A 351 13.86 -10.48 20.48
N GLU A 352 13.12 -9.38 20.36
CA GLU A 352 11.86 -9.15 21.05
C GLU A 352 10.70 -9.63 20.17
N ALA A 353 9.79 -10.42 20.73
CA ALA A 353 8.68 -10.99 19.97
C ALA A 353 7.38 -10.98 20.76
N HIS A 354 6.29 -10.57 20.10
CA HIS A 354 4.96 -10.44 20.68
C HIS A 354 3.92 -11.14 19.80
N PHE A 355 3.21 -12.11 20.37
CA PHE A 355 1.98 -12.64 19.81
C PHE A 355 0.79 -11.98 20.48
N ILE A 356 0.01 -11.20 19.72
CA ILE A 356 -1.20 -10.54 20.21
C ILE A 356 -2.32 -11.58 20.25
N PRO A 357 -2.88 -11.89 21.44
CA PRO A 357 -3.92 -12.91 21.58
C PRO A 357 -5.16 -12.58 20.74
N ASP A 358 -5.71 -13.62 20.10
CA ASP A 358 -6.95 -13.61 19.30
C ASP A 358 -6.96 -12.71 18.06
N GLU A 359 -5.85 -12.04 17.77
CA GLU A 359 -5.72 -11.19 16.58
C GLU A 359 -5.28 -11.96 15.34
N ASP A 360 -5.75 -11.48 14.19
CA ASP A 360 -5.45 -12.06 12.89
C ASP A 360 -4.36 -11.27 12.13
N HIS A 361 -4.17 -11.60 10.86
CA HIS A 361 -3.15 -10.98 10.00
C HIS A 361 -3.24 -9.45 9.90
N PHE A 362 -4.42 -8.87 10.14
CA PHE A 362 -4.70 -7.45 9.98
C PHE A 362 -4.52 -6.65 11.27
N LEU A 363 -3.87 -7.21 12.30
CA LEU A 363 -3.64 -6.60 13.61
C LEU A 363 -3.07 -5.18 13.57
N PHE A 364 -2.27 -4.83 12.56
CA PHE A 364 -1.75 -3.47 12.41
C PHE A 364 -2.86 -2.44 12.16
N PHE A 365 -3.95 -2.85 11.51
CA PHE A 365 -5.14 -2.04 11.33
C PHE A 365 -6.16 -2.25 12.45
N SER A 366 -6.41 -3.48 12.91
CA SER A 366 -7.47 -3.76 13.91
C SER A 366 -7.08 -3.33 15.33
N GLN A 367 -5.79 -3.37 15.67
CA GLN A 367 -5.24 -3.02 16.99
C GLN A 367 -4.10 -2.00 16.89
N PRO A 368 -4.31 -0.85 16.22
CA PRO A 368 -3.22 0.07 15.91
C PRO A 368 -2.57 0.63 17.18
N GLU A 369 -3.35 0.97 18.20
CA GLU A 369 -2.81 1.48 19.47
C GLU A 369 -1.87 0.49 20.16
N ARG A 370 -2.26 -0.79 20.21
CA ARG A 370 -1.45 -1.84 20.83
C ARG A 370 -0.17 -2.11 20.05
N VAL A 371 -0.26 -2.18 18.72
CA VAL A 371 0.92 -2.43 17.87
C VAL A 371 1.87 -1.26 17.89
N LEU A 372 1.35 -0.04 17.74
CA LEU A 372 2.17 1.16 17.75
C LEU A 372 2.82 1.35 19.12
N GLY A 373 2.13 1.07 20.23
CA GLY A 373 2.73 1.10 21.57
C GLY A 373 3.92 0.15 21.72
N LEU A 374 3.82 -1.09 21.23
CA LEU A 374 4.95 -2.04 21.24
C LEU A 374 6.13 -1.56 20.39
N ILE A 375 5.85 -0.91 19.25
CA ILE A 375 6.91 -0.33 18.41
C ILE A 375 7.51 0.91 19.10
N ASP A 376 6.71 1.73 19.76
CA ASP A 376 7.13 2.92 20.50
C ASP A 376 8.11 2.55 21.61
N ASP A 377 7.72 1.60 22.47
CA ASP A 377 8.53 1.09 23.57
C ASP A 377 9.87 0.51 23.09
N TRP A 378 9.84 -0.18 21.94
CA TRP A 378 11.04 -0.75 21.32
C TRP A 378 11.93 0.32 20.70
N LEU A 379 11.34 1.31 20.00
CA LEU A 379 12.08 2.44 19.43
C LEU A 379 12.73 3.27 20.54
N ASP A 380 12.07 3.54 21.66
CA ASP A 380 12.65 4.29 22.79
C ASP A 380 13.97 3.67 23.30
N GLN A 381 14.06 2.34 23.28
CA GLN A 381 15.25 1.60 23.69
C GLN A 381 16.38 1.65 22.67
N HIS A 382 16.07 1.82 21.38
CA HIS A 382 17.03 1.56 20.29
C HIS A 382 17.29 2.76 19.37
N ILE A 383 16.42 3.77 19.31
CA ILE A 383 16.50 4.90 18.37
C ILE A 383 17.60 5.91 18.73
N ARG A 384 17.99 5.97 20.01
CA ARG A 384 19.04 6.87 20.52
C ARG A 384 20.40 6.19 20.64
N ILE A 385 20.45 4.85 20.57
CA ILE A 385 21.70 4.11 20.65
C ILE A 385 22.38 4.23 19.28
N ARG A 386 23.49 4.98 19.23
CA ARG A 386 24.40 4.91 18.07
C ARG A 386 25.22 3.61 18.18
N PRO A 387 25.34 2.80 17.11
CA PRO A 387 26.35 1.76 17.07
C PRO A 387 27.77 2.35 17.12
#